data_AF-A0A1V2P5A1-F1
#
_entry.id   AF-A0A1V2P5A1-F1
#
_cell.length_a   1.000
_cell.length_b   1.000
_cell.length_c   1.000
_cell.angle_alpha   90.00
_cell.angle_beta   90.00
_cell.angle_gamma   90.00
#
_symmetry.space_group_name_H-M   'P 1'
#
loop_
_entity.id
_entity.type
_entity.pdbx_description
1 polymer ?
#
loop_
_entity_poly.entity_id
_entity_poly.type
_entity_poly.pdbx_seq_one_letter_code
_entity_poly.pdbx_strand_id
1 'polypeptide(L)'
;MTTTADFYDGRGPRAVWLGSLQGDADPATVRGVACGRLLLAATDPLTYSDAVADLLDVWADEDHGHGYQPDGGWPWLWPDSRDTDWVFTFAHGRVWITTGRAWLRVPQRVSQ
;
A
#
# COMPACT_ATOMS: atom_id res chain seq x y z
N MET A 1 -6.38 -5.40 -15.78
CA MET A 1 -4.96 -5.83 -15.67
C MET A 1 -4.75 -6.15 -14.22
N THR A 2 -4.10 -7.26 -13.89
CA THR A 2 -3.67 -7.49 -12.51
C THR A 2 -2.56 -6.50 -12.19
N THR A 3 -2.61 -5.95 -10.99
CA THR A 3 -1.66 -5.02 -10.42
C THR A 3 -1.19 -5.52 -9.06
N THR A 4 -0.01 -5.09 -8.64
CA THR A 4 0.54 -5.39 -7.32
C THR A 4 0.77 -4.12 -6.52
N ALA A 5 0.64 -4.22 -5.20
CA ALA A 5 0.99 -3.14 -4.29
C ALA A 5 1.82 -3.64 -3.11
N ASP A 6 2.80 -2.84 -2.69
CA ASP A 6 3.56 -3.09 -1.46
C ASP A 6 3.36 -1.95 -0.47
N PHE A 7 3.31 -2.30 0.81
CA PHE A 7 3.07 -1.35 1.91
C PHE A 7 4.30 -1.27 2.81
N TYR A 8 4.70 -0.04 3.15
CA TYR A 8 5.84 0.22 4.03
C TYR A 8 5.54 1.24 5.12
N ASP A 9 6.12 1.07 6.31
CA ASP A 9 6.30 2.16 7.27
C ASP A 9 7.72 2.76 7.12
N GLY A 10 7.80 4.08 6.99
CA GLY A 10 9.03 4.80 6.75
C GLY A 10 9.54 4.75 5.30
N ARG A 11 10.71 5.36 5.06
CA ARG A 11 11.33 5.51 3.75
C ARG A 11 12.82 5.15 3.76
N GLY A 12 13.32 4.79 2.58
CA GLY A 12 14.73 4.50 2.37
C GLY A 12 15.17 3.19 3.05
N PRO A 13 16.46 3.04 3.39
CA PRO A 13 17.03 1.78 3.88
C PRO A 13 16.45 1.26 5.21
N ARG A 14 15.65 2.06 5.92
CA ARG A 14 15.03 1.70 7.19
C ARG A 14 13.51 1.48 7.07
N ALA A 15 12.97 1.54 5.85
CA ALA A 15 11.56 1.26 5.64
C ALA A 15 11.27 -0.20 6.03
N VAL A 16 10.18 -0.40 6.77
CA VAL A 16 9.71 -1.72 7.18
C VAL A 16 8.58 -2.13 6.26
N TRP A 17 8.73 -3.27 5.60
CA TRP A 17 7.67 -3.85 4.78
C TRP A 17 6.55 -4.38 5.68
N LEU A 18 5.31 -4.03 5.34
CA LEU A 18 4.10 -4.35 6.10
C LEU A 18 3.19 -5.35 5.38
N GLY A 19 3.54 -5.76 4.16
CA GLY A 19 2.77 -6.71 3.37
C GLY A 19 2.51 -6.23 1.94
N SER A 20 1.82 -7.06 1.18
CA SER A 20 1.61 -6.83 -0.25
C SER A 20 0.22 -7.27 -0.71
N LEU A 21 -0.31 -6.61 -1.74
CA LEU A 21 -1.53 -7.01 -2.45
C LEU A 21 -1.20 -7.47 -3.88
N GLN A 22 -1.94 -8.47 -4.35
CA GLN A 22 -2.01 -8.94 -5.73
C GLN A 22 -3.45 -8.85 -6.22
N GLY A 23 -3.65 -8.51 -7.51
CA GLY A 23 -4.97 -8.41 -8.11
C GLY A 23 -5.32 -6.98 -8.47
N ASP A 24 -6.44 -6.45 -8.02
CA ASP A 24 -6.88 -5.09 -8.35
C ASP A 24 -6.27 -4.05 -7.39
N ALA A 25 -4.97 -4.14 -7.13
CA ALA A 25 -4.23 -3.36 -6.13
C ALA A 25 -3.96 -1.88 -6.47
N ASP A 26 -4.69 -1.30 -7.43
CA ASP A 26 -4.51 0.11 -7.78
C ASP A 26 -5.10 1.07 -6.71
N PRO A 27 -4.60 2.32 -6.61
CA PRO A 27 -5.03 3.25 -5.57
C PRO A 27 -6.52 3.62 -5.57
N ALA A 28 -7.23 3.49 -6.69
CA ALA A 28 -8.66 3.75 -6.74
C ALA A 28 -9.42 2.60 -6.08
N THR A 29 -9.04 1.35 -6.39
CA THR A 29 -9.63 0.15 -5.79
C THR A 29 -9.30 0.07 -4.29
N VAL A 30 -8.06 0.32 -3.88
CA VAL A 30 -7.69 0.42 -2.45
C VAL A 30 -8.56 1.45 -1.72
N ARG A 31 -8.86 2.60 -2.34
CA ARG A 31 -9.78 3.61 -1.76
C ARG A 31 -11.24 3.13 -1.70
N GLY A 32 -11.61 2.12 -2.47
CA GLY A 32 -12.93 1.48 -2.43
C GLY A 32 -13.17 0.69 -1.14
N VAL A 33 -12.10 0.11 -0.58
CA VAL A 33 -12.17 -0.70 0.65
C VAL A 33 -12.14 0.18 1.90
N ALA A 34 -12.87 -0.19 2.96
CA ALA A 34 -12.99 0.61 4.17
C ALA A 34 -11.64 0.84 4.89
N CYS A 35 -10.89 -0.22 5.14
CA CYS A 35 -9.53 -0.14 5.70
C CYS A 35 -8.57 0.56 4.72
N GLY A 36 -8.72 0.37 3.41
CA GLY A 36 -7.93 1.11 2.42
C GLY A 36 -8.19 2.64 2.44
N ARG A 37 -9.41 3.10 2.72
CA ARG A 37 -9.68 4.53 3.00
C ARG A 37 -8.99 5.02 4.27
N LEU A 38 -9.04 4.21 5.34
CA LEU A 38 -8.42 4.54 6.62
C LEU A 38 -6.90 4.66 6.47
N LEU A 39 -6.27 3.66 5.81
CA LEU A 39 -4.88 3.64 5.42
C LEU A 39 -4.50 4.94 4.70
N LEU A 40 -5.24 5.30 3.65
CA LEU A 40 -4.95 6.50 2.84
C LEU A 40 -5.13 7.83 3.59
N ALA A 41 -5.92 7.82 4.68
CA ALA A 41 -6.17 8.98 5.52
C ALA A 41 -5.29 9.03 6.78
N ALA A 42 -4.47 8.00 7.03
CA ALA A 42 -3.68 7.89 8.24
C ALA A 42 -2.71 9.06 8.42
N THR A 43 -2.63 9.57 9.65
CA THR A 43 -1.74 10.67 10.06
C THR A 43 -0.68 10.25 11.08
N ASP A 44 -0.75 9.00 11.53
CA ASP A 44 0.19 8.35 12.44
C ASP A 44 0.48 6.92 11.94
N PRO A 45 1.66 6.37 12.29
CA PRO A 45 2.11 5.09 11.75
C PRO A 45 1.28 3.90 12.27
N LEU A 46 0.70 3.98 13.47
CA LEU A 46 -0.07 2.89 14.05
C LEU A 46 -1.41 2.70 13.30
N THR A 47 -2.15 3.79 13.09
CA THR A 47 -3.37 3.75 12.26
C THR A 47 -3.07 3.23 10.85
N TYR A 48 -1.93 3.63 10.29
CA TYR A 48 -1.51 3.14 8.97
C TYR A 48 -1.24 1.63 8.99
N SER A 49 -0.44 1.12 9.93
CA SER A 49 -0.08 -0.30 9.99
C SER A 49 -1.28 -1.19 10.29
N ASP A 50 -2.17 -0.78 11.19
CA ASP A 50 -3.38 -1.54 11.52
C ASP A 50 -4.32 -1.60 10.31
N ALA A 51 -4.48 -0.47 9.60
CA ALA A 51 -5.29 -0.43 8.38
C ALA A 51 -4.67 -1.23 7.22
N VAL A 52 -3.33 -1.34 7.15
CA VAL A 52 -2.66 -2.26 6.21
C VAL A 52 -3.01 -3.70 6.57
N ALA A 53 -2.84 -4.11 7.82
CA ALA A 53 -3.12 -5.48 8.25
C ALA A 53 -4.57 -5.88 7.95
N ASP A 54 -5.54 -5.03 8.30
CA ASP A 54 -6.95 -5.25 7.98
C ASP A 54 -7.19 -5.33 6.46
N LEU A 55 -6.51 -4.50 5.67
CA LEU A 55 -6.62 -4.51 4.22
C LEU A 55 -6.12 -5.81 3.61
N LEU A 56 -5.01 -6.35 4.10
CA LEU A 56 -4.45 -7.63 3.63
C LEU A 56 -5.41 -8.79 3.91
N ASP A 57 -6.07 -8.78 5.06
CA ASP A 57 -7.01 -9.83 5.46
C ASP A 57 -8.29 -9.82 4.61
N VAL A 58 -8.90 -8.64 4.40
CA VAL A 58 -10.19 -8.56 3.69
C VAL A 58 -10.07 -8.61 2.16
N TRP A 59 -8.87 -8.45 1.61
CA TRP A 59 -8.68 -8.28 0.17
C TRP A 59 -9.23 -9.46 -0.66
N ALA A 60 -8.99 -10.68 -0.18
CA ALA A 60 -9.50 -11.89 -0.83
C ALA A 60 -11.02 -12.06 -0.60
N ASP A 61 -11.51 -11.68 0.57
CA ASP A 61 -12.93 -11.77 0.92
C ASP A 61 -13.80 -10.83 0.06
N GLU A 62 -13.24 -9.71 -0.39
CA GLU A 62 -13.88 -8.75 -1.29
C GLU A 62 -13.62 -9.02 -2.79
N ASP A 63 -13.06 -10.18 -3.15
CA ASP A 63 -12.79 -10.62 -4.54
C ASP A 63 -11.85 -9.67 -5.33
N HIS A 64 -10.92 -9.01 -4.63
CA HIS A 64 -9.93 -8.13 -5.25
C HIS A 64 -8.59 -8.84 -5.57
N GLY A 65 -8.39 -10.05 -5.08
CA GLY A 65 -7.20 -10.87 -5.32
C GLY A 65 -6.65 -11.50 -4.04
N HIS A 66 -5.38 -11.28 -3.72
CA HIS A 66 -4.75 -11.84 -2.53
C HIS A 66 -3.94 -10.82 -1.73
N GLY A 67 -4.03 -10.89 -0.40
CA GLY A 67 -3.19 -10.14 0.53
C GLY A 67 -2.13 -11.04 1.17
N TYR A 68 -0.90 -10.54 1.24
CA TYR A 68 0.26 -11.23 1.79
C TYR A 68 0.74 -10.54 3.06
N GLN A 69 0.59 -11.23 4.19
CA GLN A 69 1.06 -10.79 5.50
C GLN A 69 2.60 -10.92 5.61
N PRO A 70 3.27 -10.04 6.38
CA PRO A 70 4.72 -10.10 6.60
C PRO A 70 5.25 -11.43 7.11
N ASP A 71 4.46 -12.12 7.95
CA ASP A 71 4.83 -13.40 8.55
C ASP A 71 4.99 -14.53 7.51
N GLY A 72 4.34 -14.39 6.35
CA GLY A 72 4.52 -15.28 5.20
C GLY A 72 5.80 -15.03 4.40
N GLY A 73 6.53 -13.95 4.72
CA GLY A 73 7.68 -13.50 3.97
C GLY A 73 7.31 -12.83 2.64
N TRP A 74 8.34 -12.33 1.96
CA TRP A 74 8.19 -11.62 0.70
C TRP A 74 7.58 -12.52 -0.40
N PRO A 75 6.44 -12.14 -1.01
CA PRO A 75 5.68 -13.05 -1.87
C PRO A 75 6.15 -13.09 -3.32
N TRP A 76 7.00 -12.14 -3.73
CA TRP A 76 7.36 -11.98 -5.13
C TRP A 76 8.66 -12.69 -5.50
N LEU A 77 8.81 -12.99 -6.80
CA LEU A 77 10.05 -13.57 -7.36
C LEU A 77 11.18 -12.54 -7.52
N TRP A 78 10.86 -11.24 -7.50
CA TRP A 78 11.85 -10.16 -7.50
C TRP A 78 12.26 -9.81 -6.07
N PRO A 79 13.45 -9.22 -5.83
CA PRO A 79 13.96 -9.04 -4.47
C PRO A 79 13.38 -7.83 -3.72
N ASP A 80 12.72 -6.90 -4.41
CA ASP A 80 12.25 -5.63 -3.84
C ASP A 80 11.11 -5.01 -4.68
N SER A 81 10.47 -3.94 -4.20
CA SER A 81 9.31 -3.33 -4.85
C SER A 81 9.56 -2.61 -6.19
N ARG A 82 10.77 -2.64 -6.77
CA ARG A 82 11.04 -1.93 -8.06
C ARG A 82 10.15 -2.43 -9.20
N ASP A 83 9.73 -3.68 -9.14
CA ASP A 83 8.89 -4.29 -10.17
C ASP A 83 7.40 -4.34 -9.77
N THR A 84 7.04 -3.74 -8.63
CA THR A 84 5.65 -3.62 -8.15
C THR A 84 4.98 -2.40 -8.75
N ASP A 85 3.69 -2.51 -9.10
CA ASP A 85 2.96 -1.42 -9.75
C ASP A 85 2.80 -0.20 -8.82
N TRP A 86 2.50 -0.45 -7.55
CA TRP A 86 2.26 0.58 -6.55
C TRP A 86 3.02 0.34 -5.25
N VAL A 87 3.57 1.39 -4.67
CA VAL A 87 4.18 1.34 -3.33
C VAL A 87 3.55 2.41 -2.47
N PHE A 88 2.93 1.98 -1.39
CA PHE A 88 2.36 2.83 -0.35
C PHE A 88 3.35 2.91 0.80
N THR A 89 3.63 4.12 1.27
CA THR A 89 4.53 4.33 2.41
C THR A 89 4.03 5.41 3.33
N PHE A 90 4.00 5.14 4.63
CA PHE A 90 3.79 6.17 5.64
C PHE A 90 5.11 6.86 5.98
N ALA A 91 5.18 8.18 5.80
CA ALA A 91 6.34 8.97 6.17
C ALA A 91 5.98 10.43 6.36
N HIS A 92 6.60 11.08 7.34
CA HIS A 92 6.39 12.50 7.64
C HIS A 92 4.90 12.83 7.92
N GLY A 93 4.22 11.97 8.70
CA GLY A 93 2.84 12.20 9.16
C GLY A 93 1.77 11.98 8.09
N ARG A 94 2.09 11.31 6.98
CA ARG A 94 1.12 11.02 5.91
C ARG A 94 1.54 9.83 5.03
N VAL A 95 0.57 9.29 4.30
CA VAL A 95 0.80 8.28 3.26
C VAL A 95 1.26 8.92 1.96
N TRP A 96 2.18 8.24 1.30
CA TRP A 96 2.68 8.54 -0.03
C TRP A 96 2.53 7.33 -0.92
N ILE A 97 2.29 7.59 -2.21
CA ILE A 97 2.14 6.57 -3.23
C ILE A 97 3.18 6.85 -4.31
N THR A 98 3.92 5.83 -4.72
CA THR A 98 4.78 5.85 -5.89
C THR A 98 4.46 4.66 -6.76
N THR A 99 4.75 4.74 -8.06
CA THR A 99 4.85 3.52 -8.87
C THR A 99 6.26 2.99 -8.77
N GLY A 100 6.46 1.68 -8.88
CA GLY A 100 7.80 1.04 -8.88
C GLY A 100 8.75 1.56 -9.97
N ARG A 101 8.26 2.43 -10.87
CA ARG A 101 9.04 3.03 -11.97
C ARG A 101 9.21 4.56 -11.91
N ALA A 102 8.43 5.29 -11.11
CA ALA A 102 8.61 6.74 -10.91
C ALA A 102 7.80 7.30 -9.73
N TRP A 103 8.41 8.22 -8.96
CA TRP A 103 7.69 9.02 -7.96
C TRP A 103 6.70 9.96 -8.64
N LEU A 104 5.40 9.66 -8.58
CA LEU A 104 4.34 10.55 -9.03
C LEU A 104 3.88 11.44 -7.85
N ARG A 105 4.02 12.75 -8.00
CA ARG A 105 3.52 13.74 -7.02
C ARG A 105 2.01 13.90 -7.17
N VAL A 106 1.23 13.50 -6.17
CA VAL A 106 -0.22 13.77 -6.13
C VAL A 106 -0.47 15.25 -5.82
N PRO A 107 -1.21 16.01 -6.64
CA PRO A 107 -1.57 17.38 -6.32
C PRO A 107 -2.58 17.44 -5.18
N GLN A 108 -2.37 18.31 -4.19
CA GLN A 108 -3.44 18.67 -3.25
C GLN A 108 -4.40 19.62 -3.96
N ARG A 109 -5.70 19.31 -3.95
CA ARG A 109 -6.72 20.26 -4.42
C ARG A 109 -6.68 21.49 -3.52
N VAL A 110 -6.33 22.63 -4.09
CA VAL A 110 -6.62 23.93 -3.50
C VAL A 110 -8.03 24.27 -3.94
N SER A 111 -8.97 24.32 -2.99
CA SER A 111 -10.30 24.86 -3.26
C SER A 111 -10.14 26.37 -3.45
N GLN A 112 -10.64 26.91 -4.57
CA GLN A 112 -10.78 28.35 -4.76
C GLN A 112 -11.96 28.88 -3.95
#